data_AF-A0A6A3Q7B4-F1
#
_entry.id   AF-A0A6A3Q7B4-F1
#
_cell.length_a   1.000
_cell.length_b   1.000
_cell.length_c   1.000
_cell.angle_alpha   90.00
_cell.angle_beta   90.00
_cell.angle_gamma   90.00
#
_symmetry.space_group_name_H-M   'P 1'
#
loop_
_entity.id
_entity.type
_entity.pdbx_description
1 polymer ?
#
loop_
_entity_poly.entity_id
_entity_poly.type
_entity_poly.pdbx_seq_one_letter_code
_entity_poly.pdbx_strand_id
1 'polypeptide(L)'
;MTVAERGEHLTPRRGVEPVRMTAAMKAFATDLAAQGLKPSRIRNGMMTRFSLDHETLPSLQVAQRFVNHYTRSRLRNNDFIDEATNDIWEAGFTGGEADDAPFTFSWRMTADGKPWVGRGTDEDPFLVGISTKNLLRKAERDPASFILHMDATFKISQAWYPVFVVGVSDSNPTFHLLAIFISSQQKEEHYTEALCALRRVYMQVVNTPMKVLYVMGDAEDAQWNALQNAFGVDNKFTTLMCYFHVAAKFYERTCHLPTETGHLVMRGPQDMHFPRDEAHYLETKEKVLSKWGKKLELATFIKYFSKRWLTGKFEQWQSFRTPRGFATTNNPAEQFNRALKRDYTLHRRLKMGVLLVQLSACCKHESINARQFVITTAPTAALKRRMHELRRQGLIYEHVPTRSNVAFLLNDAEITGEVVYVFQQASVRVYDPELKRTREALPVTAQLSYHTGRMELNEMPPTGWAVDVSTGRCPCLYNMKYAACVHSLIAMHDRAHTGERERFCYRGPGREAGQSAQAAGKPMNNRQALDDERS
;
A
#
# COMPACT_ATOMS: atom_id res chain seq x y z
N MET A 1 22.13 17.68 89.43
CA MET A 1 20.90 17.78 88.64
C MET A 1 20.71 19.25 88.33
N THR A 2 21.12 19.66 87.15
CA THR A 2 21.00 21.04 86.68
C THR A 2 20.98 20.98 85.16
N VAL A 3 19.94 21.60 84.63
CA VAL A 3 19.39 21.49 83.28
C VAL A 3 20.32 22.16 82.28
N ALA A 4 20.73 21.44 81.23
CA ALA A 4 21.42 22.03 80.09
C ALA A 4 20.39 22.61 79.11
N GLU A 5 20.59 23.87 78.74
CA GLU A 5 19.74 24.63 77.83
C GLU A 5 19.74 24.09 76.40
N ARG A 6 18.60 24.32 75.76
CA ARG A 6 18.16 23.82 74.46
C ARG A 6 19.10 24.23 73.33
N GLY A 7 19.51 23.23 72.53
CA GLY A 7 20.01 23.47 71.19
C GLY A 7 18.92 24.06 70.29
N GLU A 8 19.27 25.12 69.56
CA GLU A 8 18.43 25.72 68.53
C GLU A 8 18.12 24.71 67.43
N HIS A 9 16.83 24.39 67.23
CA HIS A 9 16.36 23.70 66.04
C HIS A 9 16.39 24.67 64.85
N LEU A 10 17.52 24.71 64.13
CA LEU A 10 17.58 25.32 62.80
C LEU A 10 16.71 24.50 61.85
N THR A 11 15.55 25.05 61.49
CA THR A 11 14.71 24.47 60.44
C THR A 11 15.41 24.72 59.09
N PRO A 12 15.63 23.72 58.24
CA PRO A 12 16.27 23.94 56.94
C PRO A 12 15.45 24.95 56.13
N ARG A 13 16.12 25.95 55.55
CA ARG A 13 15.55 26.94 54.63
C ARG A 13 14.74 26.19 53.56
N ARG A 14 13.43 26.46 53.45
CA ARG A 14 12.59 25.92 52.37
C ARG A 14 13.31 26.17 51.04
N GLY A 15 13.54 25.11 50.26
CA GLY A 15 14.09 25.25 48.91
C GLY A 15 13.23 26.19 48.06
N VAL A 16 13.83 26.80 47.03
CA VAL A 16 13.13 27.70 46.10
C VAL A 16 11.85 27.02 45.61
N GLU A 17 10.69 27.66 45.82
CA GLU A 17 9.42 27.10 45.37
C GLU A 17 9.44 26.94 43.85
N PRO A 18 9.05 25.76 43.32
CA PRO A 18 9.05 25.54 41.88
C PRO A 18 8.04 26.48 41.22
N VAL A 19 8.48 27.13 40.12
CA VAL A 19 7.64 28.04 39.34
C VAL A 19 6.35 27.33 38.91
N ARG A 20 5.22 27.90 39.34
CA ARG A 20 3.89 27.36 39.02
C ARG A 20 3.46 27.81 37.64
N MET A 21 2.78 26.91 36.92
CA MET A 21 2.16 27.26 35.64
C MET A 21 0.98 28.22 35.84
N THR A 22 1.00 29.35 35.13
CA THR A 22 -0.13 30.28 35.07
C THR A 22 -1.32 29.67 34.32
N ALA A 23 -2.51 30.29 34.41
CA ALA A 23 -3.70 29.83 33.69
C ALA A 23 -3.46 29.82 32.16
N ALA A 24 -2.81 30.85 31.62
CA ALA A 24 -2.47 30.93 30.20
C ALA A 24 -1.48 29.84 29.77
N MET A 25 -0.44 29.56 30.59
CA MET A 25 0.49 28.46 30.33
C MET A 25 -0.21 27.10 30.37
N LYS A 26 -1.16 26.89 31.29
CA LYS A 26 -1.97 25.67 31.37
C LYS A 26 -2.85 25.50 30.14
N ALA A 27 -3.54 26.55 29.69
CA ALA A 27 -4.35 26.51 28.47
C ALA A 27 -3.51 26.17 27.23
N PHE A 28 -2.34 26.82 27.09
CA PHE A 28 -1.38 26.52 26.02
C PHE A 28 -0.85 25.07 26.10
N ALA A 29 -0.52 24.60 27.30
CA ALA A 29 -0.09 23.21 27.50
C ALA A 29 -1.17 22.20 27.15
N THR A 30 -2.43 22.51 27.50
CA THR A 30 -3.60 21.69 27.23
C THR A 30 -3.83 21.55 25.73
N ASP A 31 -3.79 22.65 24.98
CA ASP A 31 -3.93 22.64 23.52
C ASP A 31 -2.84 21.80 22.84
N LEU A 32 -1.57 22.06 23.17
CA LEU A 32 -0.45 21.29 22.61
C LEU A 32 -0.44 19.83 23.06
N ALA A 33 -0.89 19.53 24.27
CA ALA A 33 -1.03 18.16 24.75
C ALA A 33 -2.14 17.42 23.98
N ALA A 34 -3.25 18.09 23.65
CA ALA A 34 -4.31 17.54 22.80
C ALA A 34 -3.83 17.27 21.38
N GLN A 35 -2.90 18.09 20.86
CA GLN A 35 -2.19 17.85 19.59
C GLN A 35 -1.08 16.79 19.71
N GLY A 36 -0.89 16.18 20.90
CA GLY A 36 0.06 15.11 21.13
C GLY A 36 1.51 15.56 21.33
N LEU A 37 1.82 16.83 21.57
CA LEU A 37 3.20 17.25 21.80
C LEU A 37 3.75 16.69 23.12
N LYS A 38 5.05 16.36 23.14
CA LYS A 38 5.74 15.88 24.35
C LYS A 38 5.87 17.00 25.39
N PRO A 39 5.82 16.71 26.70
CA PRO A 39 5.96 17.72 27.76
C PRO A 39 7.21 18.62 27.62
N SER A 40 8.33 18.08 27.13
CA SER A 40 9.54 18.86 26.87
C SER A 40 9.37 19.88 25.75
N ARG A 41 8.69 19.50 24.66
CA ARG A 41 8.37 20.40 23.54
C ARG A 41 7.36 21.46 23.97
N ILE A 42 6.37 21.08 24.77
CA ILE A 42 5.39 21.99 25.36
C ILE A 42 6.09 23.04 26.24
N ARG A 43 6.98 22.60 27.15
CA ARG A 43 7.78 23.50 27.99
C ARG A 43 8.63 24.46 27.15
N ASN A 44 9.34 23.96 26.14
CA ASN A 44 10.15 24.82 25.29
C ASN A 44 9.27 25.80 24.49
N GLY A 45 8.08 25.37 24.07
CA GLY A 45 7.08 26.25 23.46
C GLY A 45 6.61 27.36 24.40
N MET A 46 6.46 27.09 25.70
CA MET A 46 6.12 28.12 26.69
C MET A 46 7.19 29.19 26.79
N MET A 47 8.47 28.79 26.79
CA MET A 47 9.60 29.72 26.83
C MET A 47 9.47 30.77 25.71
N THR A 48 9.24 30.32 24.48
CA THR A 48 9.07 31.21 23.32
C THR A 48 7.75 31.98 23.37
N ARG A 49 6.62 31.31 23.65
CA ARG A 49 5.28 31.91 23.56
C ARG A 49 5.01 32.99 24.59
N PHE A 50 5.62 32.87 25.76
CA PHE A 50 5.44 33.79 26.89
C PHE A 50 6.70 34.60 27.21
N SER A 51 7.75 34.52 26.38
CA SER A 51 9.03 35.21 26.58
C SER A 51 9.64 34.98 27.97
N LEU A 52 9.64 33.71 28.41
CA LEU A 52 10.13 33.33 29.75
C LEU A 52 11.64 33.09 29.73
N ASP A 53 12.31 33.47 30.80
CA ASP A 53 13.72 33.17 31.06
C ASP A 53 13.89 31.89 31.92
N HIS A 54 15.12 31.58 32.32
CA HIS A 54 15.41 30.40 33.13
C HIS A 54 14.77 30.45 34.53
N GLU A 55 14.56 31.64 35.10
CA GLU A 55 14.02 31.81 36.45
C GLU A 55 12.50 31.74 36.49
N THR A 56 11.83 32.13 35.39
CA THR A 56 10.37 32.21 35.25
C THR A 56 9.76 31.05 34.46
N LEU A 57 10.59 30.21 33.82
CA LEU A 57 10.12 29.04 33.10
C LEU A 57 9.85 27.86 34.05
N PRO A 58 8.62 27.27 34.05
CA PRO A 58 8.35 26.07 34.82
C PRO A 58 9.33 24.95 34.52
N SER A 59 9.76 24.23 35.56
CA SER A 59 10.65 23.09 35.38
C SER A 59 9.99 22.01 34.50
N LEU A 60 10.81 21.17 33.86
CA LEU A 60 10.29 20.06 33.06
C LEU A 60 9.38 19.15 33.89
N GLN A 61 9.71 18.93 35.17
CA GLN A 61 8.90 18.13 36.07
C GLN A 61 7.51 18.74 36.32
N VAL A 62 7.41 20.06 36.45
CA VAL A 62 6.12 20.76 36.61
C VAL A 62 5.25 20.59 35.35
N ALA A 63 5.84 20.84 34.17
CA ALA A 63 5.16 20.65 32.90
C ALA A 63 4.72 19.19 32.68
N GLN A 64 5.59 18.23 33.00
CA GLN A 64 5.27 16.80 32.95
C GLN A 64 4.11 16.42 33.87
N ARG A 65 4.13 16.85 35.14
CA ARG A 65 3.05 16.55 36.08
C ARG A 65 1.71 17.08 35.59
N PHE A 66 1.67 18.34 35.12
CA PHE A 66 0.45 18.94 34.60
C PHE A 66 -0.04 18.22 33.34
N VAL A 67 0.82 18.03 32.33
CA VAL A 67 0.45 17.40 31.05
C VAL A 67 0.05 15.94 31.24
N ASN A 68 0.77 15.17 32.07
CA ASN A 68 0.43 13.77 32.34
C ASN A 68 -0.90 13.66 33.08
N HIS A 69 -1.15 14.54 34.05
CA HIS A 69 -2.43 14.57 34.74
C HIS A 69 -3.58 14.90 33.77
N TYR A 70 -3.43 15.97 32.99
CA TYR A 70 -4.43 16.41 32.01
C TYR A 70 -4.71 15.33 30.95
N THR A 71 -3.67 14.79 30.31
CA THR A 71 -3.83 13.77 29.26
C THR A 71 -4.47 12.50 29.81
N ARG A 72 -4.12 12.08 31.04
CA ARG A 72 -4.75 10.93 31.69
C ARG A 72 -6.23 11.17 31.99
N SER A 73 -6.58 12.33 32.57
CA SER A 73 -7.95 12.60 33.04
C SER A 73 -8.91 13.10 31.95
N ARG A 74 -8.39 13.68 30.86
CA ARG A 74 -9.21 14.32 29.82
C ARG A 74 -9.04 13.71 28.42
N LEU A 75 -7.92 13.04 28.15
CA LEU A 75 -7.60 12.51 26.82
C LEU A 75 -7.43 11.00 26.81
N ARG A 76 -7.94 10.29 27.84
CA ARG A 76 -7.89 8.81 27.94
C ARG A 76 -6.47 8.24 27.80
N ASN A 77 -5.44 9.01 28.19
CA ASN A 77 -4.03 8.61 28.09
C ASN A 77 -3.60 7.66 29.23
N ASN A 78 -4.20 6.48 29.24
CA ASN A 78 -3.97 5.44 30.22
C ASN A 78 -4.05 4.04 29.58
N ASP A 79 -3.55 3.04 30.33
CA ASP A 79 -3.60 1.62 29.98
C ASP A 79 -4.41 0.85 31.06
N PHE A 80 -5.39 1.52 31.70
CA PHE A 80 -6.20 0.87 32.72
C PHE A 80 -7.26 0.01 32.05
N ILE A 81 -7.29 -1.27 32.39
CA ILE A 81 -8.22 -2.23 31.78
C ILE A 81 -9.68 -1.85 32.01
N ASP A 82 -10.03 -1.36 33.21
CA ASP A 82 -11.41 -0.99 33.53
C ASP A 82 -11.87 0.21 32.69
N GLU A 83 -11.00 1.19 32.47
CA GLU A 83 -11.29 2.34 31.61
C GLU A 83 -11.41 1.91 30.14
N ALA A 84 -10.49 1.08 29.64
CA ALA A 84 -10.58 0.53 28.29
C ALA A 84 -11.83 -0.34 28.09
N THR A 85 -12.22 -1.12 29.11
CA THR A 85 -13.43 -1.96 29.09
C THR A 85 -14.68 -1.10 29.01
N ASN A 86 -14.77 -0.04 29.82
CA ASN A 86 -15.88 0.91 29.75
C ASN A 86 -15.95 1.59 28.37
N ASP A 87 -14.82 2.05 27.83
CA ASP A 87 -14.75 2.65 26.49
C ASP A 87 -15.22 1.68 25.39
N ILE A 88 -14.82 0.40 25.48
CA ILE A 88 -15.24 -0.64 24.55
C ILE A 88 -16.73 -0.90 24.68
N TRP A 89 -17.25 -1.02 25.90
CA TRP A 89 -18.66 -1.27 26.15
C TRP A 89 -19.58 -0.12 25.75
N GLU A 90 -19.18 1.12 26.02
CA GLU A 90 -19.91 2.33 25.59
C GLU A 90 -20.05 2.40 24.06
N ALA A 91 -19.03 1.94 23.34
CA ALA A 91 -19.01 1.91 21.88
C ALA A 91 -19.44 0.55 21.30
N GLY A 92 -19.94 -0.40 22.10
CA GLY A 92 -20.27 -1.75 21.65
C GLY A 92 -21.39 -1.76 20.60
N PHE A 93 -21.26 -2.61 19.59
CA PHE A 93 -22.25 -2.73 18.51
C PHE A 93 -23.63 -3.16 19.05
N THR A 94 -24.62 -2.32 18.81
CA THR A 94 -26.04 -2.52 19.14
C THR A 94 -26.91 -2.69 17.90
N GLY A 95 -26.41 -2.28 16.73
CA GLY A 95 -27.19 -2.21 15.49
C GLY A 95 -27.94 -0.89 15.32
N GLY A 96 -28.02 -0.04 16.35
CA GLY A 96 -28.69 1.27 16.31
C GLY A 96 -27.79 2.44 15.88
N GLU A 97 -26.50 2.19 15.65
CA GLU A 97 -25.54 3.24 15.32
C GLU A 97 -25.83 3.87 13.95
N ALA A 98 -25.48 5.16 13.78
CA ALA A 98 -25.45 5.77 12.47
C ALA A 98 -24.44 5.05 11.56
N ASP A 99 -24.62 5.14 10.24
CA ASP A 99 -23.85 4.35 9.29
C ASP A 99 -22.34 4.66 9.29
N ASP A 100 -21.97 5.90 9.62
CA ASP A 100 -20.59 6.38 9.76
C ASP A 100 -20.07 6.36 11.21
N ALA A 101 -20.92 6.04 12.18
CA ALA A 101 -20.55 5.99 13.58
C ALA A 101 -19.69 4.75 13.86
N PRO A 102 -18.49 4.91 14.46
CA PRO A 102 -17.66 3.78 14.83
C PRO A 102 -18.25 3.03 16.03
N PHE A 103 -18.17 1.71 15.97
CA PHE A 103 -18.52 0.81 17.06
C PHE A 103 -17.43 -0.24 17.26
N THR A 104 -17.42 -0.84 18.45
CA THR A 104 -16.56 -1.96 18.83
C THR A 104 -17.33 -3.27 18.81
N PHE A 105 -16.62 -4.36 18.56
CA PHE A 105 -17.18 -5.70 18.58
C PHE A 105 -16.10 -6.73 18.92
N SER A 106 -16.50 -7.90 19.39
CA SER A 106 -15.59 -9.03 19.67
C SER A 106 -16.29 -10.36 19.41
N TRP A 107 -15.54 -11.45 19.42
CA TRP A 107 -16.10 -12.80 19.25
C TRP A 107 -16.78 -13.29 20.52
N ARG A 108 -16.05 -13.18 21.64
CA ARG A 108 -16.50 -13.54 22.98
C ARG A 108 -17.34 -12.40 23.55
N MET A 109 -18.44 -12.76 24.18
CA MET A 109 -19.39 -11.81 24.77
C MET A 109 -19.62 -12.15 26.24
N THR A 110 -19.91 -11.15 27.07
CA THR A 110 -20.39 -11.34 28.44
C THR A 110 -21.84 -11.85 28.42
N ALA A 111 -22.34 -12.32 29.57
CA ALA A 111 -23.73 -12.75 29.72
C ALA A 111 -24.73 -11.64 29.35
N ASP A 112 -24.36 -10.37 29.58
CA ASP A 112 -25.18 -9.20 29.27
C ASP A 112 -25.03 -8.73 27.80
N GLY A 113 -24.38 -9.52 26.95
CA GLY A 113 -24.24 -9.22 25.53
C GLY A 113 -23.23 -8.11 25.19
N LYS A 114 -22.29 -7.79 26.10
CA LYS A 114 -21.20 -6.84 25.84
C LYS A 114 -19.95 -7.56 25.33
N PRO A 115 -19.07 -6.90 24.55
CA PRO A 115 -17.80 -7.49 24.14
C PRO A 115 -16.96 -7.92 25.36
N TRP A 116 -16.41 -9.15 25.32
CA TRP A 116 -15.43 -9.60 26.32
C TRP A 116 -14.12 -8.84 26.13
N VAL A 117 -13.55 -8.34 27.24
CA VAL A 117 -12.29 -7.61 27.27
C VAL A 117 -11.34 -8.32 28.23
N GLY A 118 -10.41 -9.10 27.69
CA GLY A 118 -9.42 -9.82 28.49
C GLY A 118 -8.26 -8.93 28.94
N ARG A 119 -7.50 -9.37 29.96
CA ARG A 119 -6.31 -8.67 30.49
C ARG A 119 -5.11 -8.67 29.54
N GLY A 120 -5.19 -9.47 28.48
CA GLY A 120 -4.14 -9.68 27.49
C GLY A 120 -2.98 -10.52 27.99
N THR A 121 -3.22 -11.39 28.97
CA THR A 121 -2.30 -12.49 29.32
C THR A 121 -2.46 -13.64 28.33
N ASP A 122 -1.69 -14.72 28.51
CA ASP A 122 -1.85 -15.91 27.68
C ASP A 122 -3.21 -16.60 27.93
N GLU A 123 -3.67 -16.64 29.18
CA GLU A 123 -4.91 -17.27 29.62
C GLU A 123 -6.16 -16.40 29.41
N ASP A 124 -5.99 -15.08 29.39
CA ASP A 124 -7.08 -14.10 29.23
C ASP A 124 -6.73 -13.09 28.12
N PRO A 125 -6.77 -13.51 26.85
CA PRO A 125 -6.37 -12.68 25.71
C PRO A 125 -7.28 -11.45 25.52
N PHE A 126 -6.67 -10.33 25.12
CA PHE A 126 -7.38 -9.12 24.73
C PHE A 126 -7.62 -9.16 23.22
N LEU A 127 -8.87 -9.03 22.78
CA LEU A 127 -9.25 -8.92 21.37
C LEU A 127 -10.46 -7.99 21.22
N VAL A 128 -10.31 -6.94 20.41
CA VAL A 128 -11.41 -6.05 20.04
C VAL A 128 -11.28 -5.59 18.59
N GLY A 129 -12.39 -5.61 17.86
CA GLY A 129 -12.55 -5.05 16.53
C GLY A 129 -13.26 -3.69 16.58
N ILE A 130 -12.93 -2.81 15.63
CA ILE A 130 -13.55 -1.49 15.44
C ILE A 130 -13.94 -1.36 13.98
N SER A 131 -15.18 -0.94 13.71
CA SER A 131 -15.71 -0.74 12.36
C SER A 131 -16.83 0.30 12.34
N THR A 132 -17.41 0.55 11.16
CA THR A 132 -18.68 1.27 10.96
C THR A 132 -19.53 0.47 9.98
N LYS A 133 -20.83 0.74 9.89
CA LYS A 133 -21.70 0.02 8.95
C LYS A 133 -21.29 0.27 7.49
N ASN A 134 -20.95 1.51 7.16
CA ASN A 134 -20.46 1.89 5.83
C ASN A 134 -19.15 1.19 5.45
N LEU A 135 -18.23 0.97 6.41
CA LEU A 135 -17.02 0.19 6.13
C LEU A 135 -17.37 -1.25 5.76
N LEU A 136 -18.25 -1.91 6.53
CA LEU A 136 -18.66 -3.30 6.26
C LEU A 136 -19.34 -3.45 4.89
N ARG A 137 -20.22 -2.51 4.52
CA ARG A 137 -20.87 -2.50 3.19
C ARG A 137 -19.91 -2.34 2.02
N LYS A 138 -18.65 -1.95 2.23
CA LYS A 138 -17.66 -1.96 1.14
C LYS A 138 -17.40 -3.37 0.60
N ALA A 139 -17.67 -4.42 1.38
CA ALA A 139 -17.59 -5.81 0.92
C ALA A 139 -18.94 -6.37 0.40
N GLU A 140 -20.03 -5.58 0.42
CA GLU A 140 -21.33 -5.97 -0.16
C GLU A 140 -21.29 -5.86 -1.69
N ARG A 141 -20.64 -6.85 -2.33
CA ARG A 141 -20.45 -6.92 -3.77
C ARG A 141 -20.08 -8.35 -4.17
N ASP A 142 -20.00 -8.59 -5.48
CA ASP A 142 -19.52 -9.87 -6.02
C ASP A 142 -18.12 -10.19 -5.45
N PRO A 143 -17.91 -11.35 -4.78
CA PRO A 143 -16.61 -11.75 -4.24
C PRO A 143 -15.51 -11.85 -5.32
N ALA A 144 -15.86 -12.00 -6.60
CA ALA A 144 -14.90 -11.98 -7.70
C ALA A 144 -14.38 -10.57 -8.04
N SER A 145 -15.00 -9.51 -7.52
CA SER A 145 -14.65 -8.12 -7.81
C SER A 145 -13.55 -7.54 -6.90
N PHE A 146 -13.08 -8.29 -5.88
CA PHE A 146 -12.13 -7.79 -4.90
C PHE A 146 -11.19 -8.86 -4.33
N ILE A 147 -10.12 -8.41 -3.68
CA ILE A 147 -9.27 -9.25 -2.82
C ILE A 147 -9.48 -8.83 -1.38
N LEU A 148 -9.78 -9.77 -0.47
CA LEU A 148 -9.74 -9.53 0.96
C LEU A 148 -8.28 -9.51 1.42
N HIS A 149 -7.91 -8.46 2.13
CA HIS A 149 -6.58 -8.26 2.70
C HIS A 149 -6.62 -8.33 4.22
N MET A 150 -5.59 -8.96 4.78
CA MET A 150 -5.31 -8.95 6.22
C MET A 150 -3.83 -8.64 6.41
N ASP A 151 -3.52 -7.61 7.21
CA ASP A 151 -2.12 -7.19 7.43
C ASP A 151 -1.91 -6.70 8.86
N ALA A 152 -0.89 -7.24 9.52
CA ALA A 152 -0.54 -6.87 10.88
C ALA A 152 0.45 -5.70 10.90
N THR A 153 0.25 -4.78 11.85
CA THR A 153 1.05 -3.58 12.02
C THR A 153 1.46 -3.39 13.47
N PHE A 154 2.78 -3.33 13.67
CA PHE A 154 3.40 -3.27 14.99
C PHE A 154 3.82 -1.85 15.37
N LYS A 155 4.26 -1.67 16.62
CA LYS A 155 4.76 -0.40 17.17
C LYS A 155 3.69 0.71 17.21
N ILE A 156 2.44 0.32 17.45
CA ILE A 156 1.29 1.23 17.57
C ILE A 156 0.83 1.38 19.03
N SER A 157 0.90 0.33 19.84
CA SER A 157 0.53 0.34 21.25
C SER A 157 1.76 0.35 22.17
N GLN A 158 1.63 0.90 23.39
CA GLN A 158 2.66 0.82 24.44
C GLN A 158 2.70 -0.55 25.10
N ALA A 159 1.56 -1.24 25.16
CA ALA A 159 1.44 -2.63 25.57
C ALA A 159 2.01 -3.63 24.54
N TRP A 160 2.53 -3.15 23.40
CA TRP A 160 3.08 -3.95 22.31
C TRP A 160 2.10 -4.91 21.62
N TYR A 161 0.80 -4.77 21.87
CA TYR A 161 -0.25 -5.46 21.14
C TYR A 161 -0.20 -5.08 19.66
N PRO A 162 -0.12 -6.05 18.74
CA PRO A 162 -0.31 -5.80 17.32
C PRO A 162 -1.70 -5.24 17.06
N VAL A 163 -1.76 -4.41 16.03
CA VAL A 163 -3.01 -4.03 15.39
C VAL A 163 -3.01 -4.71 14.03
N PHE A 164 -4.09 -5.35 13.61
CA PHE A 164 -4.21 -5.82 12.23
C PHE A 164 -5.43 -5.22 11.57
N VAL A 165 -5.28 -4.91 10.29
CA VAL A 165 -6.32 -4.31 9.47
C VAL A 165 -6.89 -5.36 8.55
N VAL A 166 -8.21 -5.36 8.41
CA VAL A 166 -8.93 -6.16 7.43
C VAL A 166 -9.63 -5.21 6.48
N GLY A 167 -9.41 -5.39 5.18
CA GLY A 167 -9.95 -4.52 4.14
C GLY A 167 -10.05 -5.26 2.82
N VAL A 168 -10.65 -4.62 1.81
CA VAL A 168 -10.71 -5.16 0.45
C VAL A 168 -9.94 -4.26 -0.50
N SER A 169 -9.31 -4.83 -1.53
CA SER A 169 -8.78 -4.06 -2.65
C SER A 169 -9.58 -4.28 -3.92
N ASP A 170 -9.69 -3.20 -4.70
CA ASP A 170 -10.43 -3.17 -5.95
C ASP A 170 -9.52 -3.44 -7.17
N SER A 171 -10.07 -3.32 -8.39
CA SER A 171 -9.34 -3.59 -9.64
C SER A 171 -8.29 -2.54 -10.00
N ASN A 172 -8.19 -1.45 -9.22
CA ASN A 172 -7.15 -0.42 -9.32
C ASN A 172 -6.31 -0.37 -8.03
N PRO A 173 -5.92 -1.54 -7.51
CA PRO A 173 -5.32 -1.84 -6.20
C PRO A 173 -5.56 -0.86 -5.04
N THR A 174 -6.74 -0.23 -4.96
CA THR A 174 -7.05 0.72 -3.89
C THR A 174 -7.57 -0.03 -2.68
N PHE A 175 -7.00 0.21 -1.50
CA PHE A 175 -7.45 -0.43 -0.27
C PHE A 175 -8.66 0.29 0.34
N HIS A 176 -9.64 -0.50 0.74
CA HIS A 176 -10.89 -0.09 1.35
C HIS A 176 -11.01 -0.80 2.71
N LEU A 177 -10.85 -0.07 3.81
CA LEU A 177 -10.93 -0.63 5.15
C LEU A 177 -12.31 -1.26 5.42
N LEU A 178 -12.33 -2.43 6.08
CA LEU A 178 -13.54 -3.03 6.65
C LEU A 178 -13.52 -2.95 8.19
N ALA A 179 -12.41 -3.32 8.82
CA ALA A 179 -12.27 -3.29 10.27
C ALA A 179 -10.80 -3.20 10.71
N ILE A 180 -10.59 -2.67 11.91
CA ILE A 180 -9.30 -2.68 12.60
C ILE A 180 -9.43 -3.51 13.87
N PHE A 181 -8.46 -4.38 14.13
CA PHE A 181 -8.42 -5.20 15.34
C PHE A 181 -7.19 -4.90 16.16
N ILE A 182 -7.36 -4.92 17.48
CA ILE A 182 -6.26 -4.93 18.45
C ILE A 182 -6.27 -6.31 19.11
N SER A 183 -5.13 -6.99 19.11
CA SER A 183 -4.98 -8.31 19.75
C SER A 183 -3.75 -8.35 20.63
N SER A 184 -3.84 -8.99 21.80
CA SER A 184 -2.66 -9.22 22.66
C SER A 184 -1.75 -10.33 22.15
N GLN A 185 -2.24 -11.24 21.30
CA GLN A 185 -1.43 -12.35 20.78
C GLN A 185 -1.67 -12.60 19.28
N GLN A 186 -0.70 -13.27 18.64
CA GLN A 186 -0.69 -13.60 17.21
C GLN A 186 -0.78 -15.12 17.05
N LYS A 187 -1.84 -15.70 17.61
CA LYS A 187 -2.13 -17.14 17.52
C LYS A 187 -3.30 -17.34 16.56
N GLU A 188 -3.34 -18.52 15.95
CA GLU A 188 -4.41 -18.93 15.03
C GLU A 188 -5.80 -18.73 15.63
N GLU A 189 -5.97 -19.06 16.91
CA GLU A 189 -7.23 -18.87 17.65
C GLU A 189 -7.72 -17.42 17.60
N HIS A 190 -6.87 -16.43 17.88
CA HIS A 190 -7.30 -15.03 17.96
C HIS A 190 -7.58 -14.43 16.59
N TYR A 191 -6.83 -14.84 15.57
CA TYR A 191 -7.16 -14.48 14.19
C TYR A 191 -8.49 -15.10 13.78
N THR A 192 -8.75 -16.36 14.16
CA THR A 192 -10.03 -17.03 13.88
C THR A 192 -11.18 -16.30 14.57
N GLU A 193 -11.05 -15.98 15.85
CA GLU A 193 -12.04 -15.24 16.61
C GLU A 193 -12.31 -13.86 15.98
N ALA A 194 -11.28 -13.12 15.60
CA ALA A 194 -11.43 -11.81 14.97
C ALA A 194 -12.19 -11.87 13.63
N LEU A 195 -11.83 -12.83 12.77
CA LEU A 195 -12.47 -13.01 11.47
C LEU A 195 -13.92 -13.52 11.63
N CYS A 196 -14.17 -14.42 12.58
CA CYS A 196 -15.53 -14.87 12.89
C CYS A 196 -16.38 -13.73 13.46
N ALA A 197 -15.80 -12.85 14.29
CA ALA A 197 -16.47 -11.65 14.79
C ALA A 197 -16.79 -10.67 13.65
N LEU A 198 -15.85 -10.47 12.72
CA LEU A 198 -16.07 -9.65 11.51
C LEU A 198 -17.25 -10.18 10.69
N ARG A 199 -17.28 -11.49 10.44
CA ARG A 199 -18.38 -12.13 9.70
C ARG A 199 -19.72 -11.99 10.41
N ARG A 200 -19.74 -12.13 11.74
CA ARG A 200 -20.94 -12.00 12.55
C ARG A 200 -21.52 -10.58 12.43
N VAL A 201 -20.68 -9.56 12.64
CA VAL A 201 -21.14 -8.17 12.55
C VAL A 201 -21.48 -7.76 11.11
N TYR A 202 -20.75 -8.27 10.12
CA TYR A 202 -21.10 -8.10 8.71
C TYR A 202 -22.51 -8.65 8.42
N MET A 203 -22.81 -9.88 8.86
CA MET A 203 -24.14 -10.48 8.66
C MET A 203 -25.24 -9.64 9.30
N GLN A 204 -24.99 -9.07 10.49
CA GLN A 204 -25.96 -8.22 11.18
C GLN A 204 -26.19 -6.87 10.47
N VAL A 205 -25.18 -6.33 9.79
CA VAL A 205 -25.27 -5.03 9.11
C VAL A 205 -25.77 -5.14 7.67
N VAL A 206 -25.31 -6.16 6.94
CA VAL A 206 -25.55 -6.35 5.51
C VAL A 206 -26.69 -7.35 5.26
N ASN A 207 -27.11 -8.10 6.27
CA ASN A 207 -28.14 -9.15 6.18
C ASN A 207 -27.83 -10.26 5.16
N THR A 208 -26.57 -10.41 4.77
CA THR A 208 -26.09 -11.50 3.91
C THR A 208 -24.78 -12.06 4.45
N PRO A 209 -24.48 -13.35 4.24
CA PRO A 209 -23.19 -13.90 4.64
C PRO A 209 -22.05 -13.24 3.87
N MET A 210 -20.97 -12.89 4.57
CA MET A 210 -19.77 -12.36 3.92
C MET A 210 -19.14 -13.42 3.02
N LYS A 211 -19.10 -13.15 1.70
CA LYS A 211 -18.47 -14.04 0.73
C LYS A 211 -17.14 -13.49 0.23
N VAL A 212 -16.17 -14.38 0.03
CA VAL A 212 -14.83 -14.05 -0.47
C VAL A 212 -14.38 -15.09 -1.48
N LEU A 213 -13.70 -14.64 -2.55
CA LEU A 213 -13.11 -15.52 -3.57
C LEU A 213 -11.58 -15.47 -3.54
N TYR A 214 -11.02 -14.30 -3.24
CA TYR A 214 -9.58 -14.06 -3.18
C TYR A 214 -9.20 -13.47 -1.83
N VAL A 215 -8.18 -14.05 -1.18
CA VAL A 215 -7.67 -13.54 0.10
C VAL A 215 -6.16 -13.44 0.04
N MET A 216 -5.59 -12.34 0.51
CA MET A 216 -4.15 -12.12 0.59
C MET A 216 -3.77 -11.62 1.98
N GLY A 217 -2.72 -12.18 2.55
CA GLY A 217 -2.14 -11.71 3.81
C GLY A 217 -0.65 -12.01 3.87
N ASP A 218 -0.12 -12.04 5.10
CA ASP A 218 1.27 -12.40 5.31
C ASP A 218 1.50 -13.91 5.10
N ALA A 219 2.76 -14.26 4.86
CA ALA A 219 3.18 -15.66 4.70
C ALA A 219 3.31 -16.37 6.07
N GLU A 220 2.24 -16.33 6.87
CA GLU A 220 2.14 -16.84 8.23
C GLU A 220 1.12 -18.00 8.32
N ASP A 221 1.53 -19.13 8.92
CA ASP A 221 0.66 -20.31 9.04
C ASP A 221 -0.59 -20.03 9.90
N ALA A 222 -0.47 -19.22 10.96
CA ALA A 222 -1.59 -18.87 11.84
C ALA A 222 -2.67 -18.06 11.10
N GLN A 223 -2.28 -17.09 10.26
CA GLN A 223 -3.24 -16.34 9.43
C GLN A 223 -3.90 -17.25 8.40
N TRP A 224 -3.13 -18.12 7.75
CA TRP A 224 -3.67 -19.07 6.77
C TRP A 224 -4.71 -20.00 7.40
N ASN A 225 -4.38 -20.62 8.54
CA ASN A 225 -5.28 -21.56 9.20
C ASN A 225 -6.54 -20.83 9.71
N ALA A 226 -6.39 -19.63 10.28
CA ALA A 226 -7.51 -18.82 10.74
C ALA A 226 -8.48 -18.44 9.60
N LEU A 227 -7.96 -18.10 8.42
CA LEU A 227 -8.78 -17.86 7.24
C LEU A 227 -9.56 -19.12 6.81
N GLN A 228 -8.93 -20.29 6.84
CA GLN A 228 -9.64 -21.55 6.55
C GLN A 228 -10.74 -21.84 7.59
N ASN A 229 -10.44 -21.65 8.87
CA ASN A 229 -11.42 -21.88 9.95
C ASN A 229 -12.60 -20.90 9.87
N ALA A 230 -12.33 -19.61 9.61
CA ALA A 230 -13.35 -18.57 9.60
C ALA A 230 -14.13 -18.50 8.28
N PHE A 231 -13.49 -18.72 7.12
CA PHE A 231 -14.10 -18.60 5.80
C PHE A 231 -14.33 -19.91 5.07
N GLY A 232 -13.52 -20.94 5.30
CA GLY A 232 -13.54 -22.18 4.53
C GLY A 232 -14.78 -23.06 4.72
N VAL A 233 -15.58 -22.81 5.75
CA VAL A 233 -16.83 -23.55 6.02
C VAL A 233 -17.86 -23.34 4.91
N ASP A 234 -17.94 -22.14 4.33
CA ASP A 234 -18.99 -21.75 3.38
C ASP A 234 -18.48 -20.91 2.21
N ASN A 235 -17.16 -20.73 2.08
CA ASN A 235 -16.51 -20.08 0.95
C ASN A 235 -15.51 -21.03 0.30
N LYS A 236 -15.55 -21.11 -1.04
CA LYS A 236 -14.47 -21.70 -1.84
C LYS A 236 -13.60 -20.56 -2.35
N PHE A 237 -12.54 -20.26 -1.60
CA PHE A 237 -11.66 -19.12 -1.90
C PHE A 237 -10.22 -19.56 -2.15
N THR A 238 -9.46 -18.71 -2.82
CA THR A 238 -8.03 -18.89 -3.05
C THR A 238 -7.24 -18.01 -2.09
N THR A 239 -6.40 -18.62 -1.25
CA THR A 239 -5.40 -17.87 -0.48
C THR A 239 -4.21 -17.55 -1.37
N LEU A 240 -4.12 -16.30 -1.78
CA LEU A 240 -3.05 -15.75 -2.59
C LEU A 240 -1.80 -15.49 -1.75
N MET A 241 -0.65 -15.69 -2.37
CA MET A 241 0.64 -15.39 -1.79
C MET A 241 1.20 -14.10 -2.38
N CYS A 242 1.51 -13.13 -1.51
CA CYS A 242 2.09 -11.85 -1.90
C CYS A 242 3.43 -12.06 -2.63
N TYR A 243 3.50 -11.68 -3.91
CA TYR A 243 4.72 -11.87 -4.71
C TYR A 243 5.93 -11.11 -4.15
N PHE A 244 5.72 -9.99 -3.44
CA PHE A 244 6.81 -9.27 -2.78
C PHE A 244 7.48 -10.15 -1.69
N HIS A 245 6.71 -10.89 -0.89
CA HIS A 245 7.27 -11.80 0.11
C HIS A 245 8.07 -12.94 -0.54
N VAL A 246 7.57 -13.48 -1.66
CA VAL A 246 8.31 -14.47 -2.46
C VAL A 246 9.63 -13.88 -2.94
N ALA A 247 9.60 -12.73 -3.61
CA ALA A 247 10.77 -12.07 -4.17
C ALA A 247 11.79 -11.64 -3.11
N ALA A 248 11.34 -11.14 -1.95
CA ALA A 248 12.19 -10.77 -0.83
C ALA A 248 12.92 -12.00 -0.25
N LYS A 249 12.19 -13.10 -0.02
CA LYS A 249 12.80 -14.36 0.44
C LYS A 249 13.71 -14.99 -0.60
N PHE A 250 13.42 -14.77 -1.86
CA PHE A 250 14.27 -15.16 -2.97
C PHE A 250 15.60 -14.41 -2.90
N TYR A 251 15.55 -13.07 -2.88
CA TYR A 251 16.73 -12.21 -2.77
C TYR A 251 17.58 -12.53 -1.52
N GLU A 252 16.96 -12.67 -0.34
CA GLU A 252 17.66 -13.01 0.91
C GLU A 252 18.51 -14.29 0.78
N ARG A 253 17.99 -15.28 0.05
CA ARG A 253 18.66 -16.58 -0.13
C ARG A 253 19.63 -16.63 -1.29
N THR A 254 19.65 -15.61 -2.15
CA THR A 254 20.43 -15.64 -3.40
C THR A 254 21.36 -14.44 -3.54
N CYS A 255 21.31 -13.47 -2.62
CA CYS A 255 22.10 -12.24 -2.66
C CYS A 255 23.61 -12.46 -2.56
N HIS A 256 24.04 -13.61 -2.03
CA HIS A 256 25.45 -13.99 -1.90
C HIS A 256 25.99 -14.73 -3.14
N LEU A 257 25.13 -15.06 -4.11
CA LEU A 257 25.55 -15.77 -5.32
C LEU A 257 26.34 -14.84 -6.25
N PRO A 258 27.25 -15.39 -7.07
CA PRO A 258 27.93 -14.62 -8.11
C PRO A 258 26.93 -13.92 -9.03
N THR A 259 27.26 -12.72 -9.51
CA THR A 259 26.36 -11.84 -10.27
C THR A 259 25.61 -12.55 -11.40
N GLU A 260 26.29 -13.39 -12.19
CA GLU A 260 25.68 -14.12 -13.30
C GLU A 260 24.61 -15.12 -12.83
N THR A 261 24.93 -15.94 -11.82
CA THR A 261 23.98 -16.87 -11.21
C THR A 261 22.86 -16.12 -10.51
N GLY A 262 23.17 -15.05 -9.78
CA GLY A 262 22.18 -14.19 -9.13
C GLY A 262 21.16 -13.62 -10.12
N HIS A 263 21.61 -13.12 -11.28
CA HIS A 263 20.71 -12.64 -12.34
C HIS A 263 19.83 -13.75 -12.94
N LEU A 264 20.40 -14.93 -13.20
CA LEU A 264 19.65 -16.08 -13.71
C LEU A 264 18.53 -16.49 -12.73
N VAL A 265 18.89 -16.53 -11.45
CA VAL A 265 18.01 -16.94 -10.37
C VAL A 265 16.90 -15.91 -10.19
N MET A 266 17.20 -14.61 -10.09
CA MET A 266 16.19 -13.55 -9.93
C MET A 266 15.25 -13.38 -11.13
N ARG A 267 15.66 -13.80 -12.34
CA ARG A 267 14.79 -13.80 -13.53
C ARG A 267 13.69 -14.85 -13.46
N GLY A 268 13.97 -16.04 -12.91
CA GLY A 268 13.04 -17.16 -12.91
C GLY A 268 11.70 -16.89 -12.21
N PRO A 269 11.66 -16.36 -10.97
CA PRO A 269 10.41 -16.03 -10.29
C PRO A 269 9.58 -15.01 -11.05
N GLN A 270 10.21 -14.03 -11.69
CA GLN A 270 9.48 -13.07 -12.49
C GLN A 270 8.80 -13.76 -13.68
N ASP A 271 9.53 -14.61 -14.38
CA ASP A 271 9.01 -15.34 -15.54
C ASP A 271 7.86 -16.27 -15.12
N MET A 272 7.97 -16.92 -13.96
CA MET A 272 6.90 -17.75 -13.37
C MET A 272 5.74 -16.95 -12.76
N HIS A 273 5.91 -15.65 -12.49
CA HIS A 273 4.86 -14.81 -11.91
C HIS A 273 3.91 -14.22 -12.97
N PHE A 274 4.43 -13.90 -14.15
CA PHE A 274 3.72 -13.28 -15.27
C PHE A 274 2.98 -14.20 -16.29
N PRO A 275 2.93 -15.54 -16.17
CA PRO A 275 2.20 -16.37 -17.13
C PRO A 275 0.73 -15.95 -17.27
N ARG A 276 0.17 -16.26 -18.44
CA ARG A 276 -1.19 -15.88 -18.85
C ARG A 276 -2.26 -16.79 -18.25
N ASP A 277 -1.88 -18.03 -18.01
CA ASP A 277 -2.71 -19.12 -17.51
C ASP A 277 -1.83 -20.20 -16.88
N GLU A 278 -2.48 -21.26 -16.39
CA GLU A 278 -1.81 -22.37 -15.72
C GLU A 278 -0.92 -23.19 -16.65
N ALA A 279 -1.29 -23.38 -17.92
CA ALA A 279 -0.50 -24.14 -18.88
C ALA A 279 0.83 -23.42 -19.19
N HIS A 280 0.75 -22.12 -19.48
CA HIS A 280 1.93 -21.28 -19.67
C HIS A 280 2.81 -21.24 -18.40
N TYR A 281 2.21 -21.24 -17.21
CA TYR A 281 2.97 -21.33 -15.96
C TYR A 281 3.71 -22.65 -15.82
N LEU A 282 3.06 -23.79 -16.09
CA LEU A 282 3.70 -25.10 -15.99
C LEU A 282 4.88 -25.21 -16.95
N GLU A 283 4.71 -24.77 -18.20
CA GLU A 283 5.79 -24.72 -19.19
C GLU A 283 6.94 -23.81 -18.74
N THR A 284 6.62 -22.62 -18.23
CA THR A 284 7.63 -21.67 -17.75
C THR A 284 8.37 -22.21 -16.53
N LYS A 285 7.64 -22.84 -15.59
CA LYS A 285 8.19 -23.48 -14.39
C LYS A 285 9.19 -24.57 -14.78
N GLU A 286 8.83 -25.44 -15.72
CA GLU A 286 9.73 -26.48 -16.21
C GLU A 286 11.00 -25.89 -16.86
N LYS A 287 10.85 -24.90 -17.75
CA LYS A 287 11.97 -24.21 -18.38
C LYS A 287 12.90 -23.57 -17.35
N VAL A 288 12.36 -22.93 -16.32
CA VAL A 288 13.15 -22.27 -15.25
C VAL A 288 13.87 -23.31 -14.40
N LEU A 289 13.18 -24.35 -13.94
CA LEU A 289 13.78 -25.40 -13.12
C LEU A 289 14.85 -26.19 -13.87
N SER A 290 14.63 -26.48 -15.16
CA SER A 290 15.63 -27.11 -16.03
C SER A 290 16.90 -26.26 -16.16
N LYS A 291 16.76 -24.95 -16.34
CA LYS A 291 17.90 -24.02 -16.38
C LYS A 291 18.65 -23.97 -15.05
N TRP A 292 17.94 -23.96 -13.93
CA TRP A 292 18.57 -23.96 -12.61
C TRP A 292 19.25 -25.29 -12.30
N GLY A 293 18.66 -26.42 -12.71
CA GLY A 293 19.20 -27.77 -12.49
C GLY A 293 20.57 -27.99 -13.16
N LYS A 294 20.92 -27.20 -14.18
CA LYS A 294 22.26 -27.22 -14.80
C LYS A 294 23.36 -26.65 -13.90
N LYS A 295 23.00 -25.97 -12.80
CA LYS A 295 23.95 -25.37 -11.85
C LYS A 295 23.91 -26.13 -10.52
N LEU A 296 24.95 -26.92 -10.25
CA LEU A 296 25.07 -27.72 -9.02
C LEU A 296 24.93 -26.88 -7.74
N GLU A 297 25.46 -25.66 -7.76
CA GLU A 297 25.37 -24.68 -6.66
C GLU A 297 23.92 -24.30 -6.27
N LEU A 298 22.94 -24.53 -7.16
CA LEU A 298 21.53 -24.22 -6.92
C LEU A 298 20.73 -25.41 -6.37
N ALA A 299 21.29 -26.61 -6.24
CA ALA A 299 20.54 -27.81 -5.88
C ALA A 299 19.77 -27.67 -4.54
N THR A 300 20.44 -27.17 -3.50
CA THR A 300 19.83 -26.90 -2.18
C THR A 300 18.73 -25.85 -2.28
N PHE A 301 18.97 -24.81 -3.06
CA PHE A 301 18.02 -23.73 -3.28
C PHE A 301 16.76 -24.20 -4.02
N ILE A 302 16.92 -25.00 -5.08
CA ILE A 302 15.82 -25.61 -5.83
C ILE A 302 14.95 -26.46 -4.91
N LYS A 303 15.56 -27.32 -4.07
CA LYS A 303 14.83 -28.16 -3.11
C LYS A 303 14.00 -27.31 -2.13
N TYR A 304 14.59 -26.25 -1.59
CA TYR A 304 13.89 -25.30 -0.74
C TYR A 304 12.73 -24.62 -1.48
N PHE A 305 13.00 -24.08 -2.67
CA PHE A 305 12.05 -23.30 -3.45
C PHE A 305 10.85 -24.15 -3.86
N SER A 306 11.10 -25.35 -4.38
CA SER A 306 10.06 -26.30 -4.75
C SER A 306 9.15 -26.64 -3.58
N LYS A 307 9.73 -26.91 -2.40
CA LYS A 307 8.96 -27.25 -1.20
C LYS A 307 8.14 -26.08 -0.64
N ARG A 308 8.67 -24.84 -0.72
CA ARG A 308 8.04 -23.70 -0.04
C ARG A 308 7.09 -22.90 -0.92
N TRP A 309 7.40 -22.78 -2.21
CA TRP A 309 6.76 -21.82 -3.11
C TRP A 309 6.14 -22.47 -4.36
N LEU A 310 6.47 -23.73 -4.68
CA LEU A 310 5.85 -24.43 -5.81
C LEU A 310 4.87 -25.51 -5.40
N THR A 311 4.77 -25.80 -4.10
CA THR A 311 3.82 -26.76 -3.54
C THR A 311 3.24 -26.24 -2.22
N GLY A 312 1.99 -26.61 -1.94
CA GLY A 312 1.34 -26.43 -0.64
C GLY A 312 0.71 -25.05 -0.44
N LYS A 313 0.66 -24.60 0.82
CA LYS A 313 -0.16 -23.45 1.25
C LYS A 313 0.18 -22.11 0.58
N PHE A 314 1.40 -21.96 0.06
CA PHE A 314 1.96 -20.67 -0.36
C PHE A 314 2.35 -20.63 -1.85
N GLU A 315 1.81 -21.55 -2.65
CA GLU A 315 2.13 -21.67 -4.07
C GLU A 315 1.40 -20.65 -4.96
N GLN A 316 0.36 -20.00 -4.45
CA GLN A 316 -0.57 -19.16 -5.20
C GLN A 316 -0.09 -17.70 -5.38
N TRP A 317 1.13 -17.51 -5.90
CA TRP A 317 1.73 -16.18 -6.11
C TRP A 317 1.77 -15.75 -7.58
N GLN A 318 1.22 -16.52 -8.51
CA GLN A 318 1.21 -16.16 -9.93
C GLN A 318 0.10 -15.17 -10.25
N SER A 319 0.35 -14.23 -11.16
CA SER A 319 -0.59 -13.15 -11.48
C SER A 319 -1.90 -13.63 -12.12
N PHE A 320 -1.90 -14.75 -12.85
CA PHE A 320 -3.11 -15.32 -13.45
C PHE A 320 -4.10 -15.92 -12.45
N ARG A 321 -3.73 -16.04 -11.16
CA ARG A 321 -4.63 -16.54 -10.10
C ARG A 321 -5.74 -15.54 -9.77
N THR A 322 -5.61 -14.30 -10.20
CA THR A 322 -6.62 -13.24 -10.06
C THR A 322 -6.92 -12.61 -11.41
N PRO A 323 -8.09 -11.94 -11.56
CA PRO A 323 -8.35 -11.10 -12.72
C PRO A 323 -7.24 -10.06 -12.93
N ARG A 324 -7.05 -9.65 -14.17
CA ARG A 324 -6.03 -8.68 -14.57
C ARG A 324 -6.25 -7.35 -13.86
N GLY A 325 -5.18 -6.68 -13.47
CA GLY A 325 -5.22 -5.38 -12.79
C GLY A 325 -5.36 -5.48 -11.28
N PHE A 326 -5.75 -6.64 -10.74
CA PHE A 326 -5.82 -6.85 -9.30
C PHE A 326 -4.42 -6.80 -8.65
N ALA A 327 -4.40 -6.52 -7.35
CA ALA A 327 -3.16 -6.50 -6.59
C ALA A 327 -2.51 -7.90 -6.55
N THR A 328 -1.23 -7.99 -6.93
CA THR A 328 -0.43 -9.21 -6.78
C THR A 328 0.48 -9.19 -5.55
N THR A 329 0.37 -8.14 -4.73
CA THR A 329 1.13 -7.93 -3.48
C THR A 329 0.22 -7.35 -2.41
N ASN A 330 0.60 -7.49 -1.14
CA ASN A 330 -0.13 -6.92 0.00
C ASN A 330 0.08 -5.40 0.15
N ASN A 331 0.67 -4.76 -0.85
CA ASN A 331 0.98 -3.34 -0.84
C ASN A 331 -0.23 -2.42 -0.56
N PRO A 332 -1.47 -2.71 -1.00
CA PRO A 332 -2.63 -1.90 -0.61
C PRO A 332 -2.80 -1.81 0.92
N ALA A 333 -2.73 -2.95 1.62
CA ALA A 333 -2.85 -3.00 3.08
C ALA A 333 -1.62 -2.40 3.78
N GLU A 334 -0.41 -2.67 3.29
CA GLU A 334 0.82 -2.07 3.82
C GLU A 334 0.82 -0.54 3.71
N GLN A 335 0.35 0.01 2.59
CA GLN A 335 0.23 1.45 2.39
C GLN A 335 -0.76 2.05 3.36
N PHE A 336 -1.90 1.38 3.58
CA PHE A 336 -2.85 1.78 4.60
C PHE A 336 -2.21 1.78 5.99
N ASN A 337 -1.47 0.72 6.35
CA ASN A 337 -0.78 0.62 7.63
C ASN A 337 0.28 1.71 7.83
N ARG A 338 0.96 2.16 6.76
CA ARG A 338 1.85 3.32 6.80
C ARG A 338 1.08 4.62 7.02
N ALA A 339 -0.05 4.82 6.35
CA ALA A 339 -0.91 5.99 6.54
C ALA A 339 -1.50 6.03 7.96
N LEU A 340 -1.98 4.89 8.48
CA LEU A 340 -2.47 4.75 9.85
C LEU A 340 -1.42 5.23 10.87
N LYS A 341 -0.18 4.75 10.72
CA LYS A 341 0.95 5.15 11.58
C LYS A 341 1.30 6.63 11.43
N ARG A 342 1.29 7.15 10.21
CA ARG A 342 1.63 8.55 9.94
C ARG A 342 0.59 9.51 10.50
N ASP A 343 -0.69 9.23 10.26
CA ASP A 343 -1.78 10.20 10.42
C ASP A 343 -2.47 10.10 11.78
N TYR A 344 -2.58 8.90 12.36
CA TYR A 344 -3.34 8.67 13.60
C TYR A 344 -2.44 8.42 14.81
N THR A 345 -1.27 7.81 14.61
CA THR A 345 -0.33 7.55 15.71
C THR A 345 0.90 8.45 15.70
N LEU A 346 1.11 9.22 14.63
CA LEU A 346 2.30 10.06 14.42
C LEU A 346 3.60 9.28 14.64
N HIS A 347 3.62 8.00 14.22
CA HIS A 347 4.68 7.02 14.44
C HIS A 347 5.04 6.77 15.92
N ARG A 348 4.09 7.00 16.83
CA ARG A 348 4.25 6.75 18.27
C ARG A 348 3.48 5.53 18.72
N ARG A 349 3.96 4.97 19.82
CA ARG A 349 3.21 3.99 20.62
C ARG A 349 2.27 4.72 21.55
N LEU A 350 0.98 4.45 21.39
CA LEU A 350 -0.11 5.04 22.17
C LEU A 350 -0.53 4.09 23.29
N LYS A 351 -1.03 4.68 24.37
CA LYS A 351 -1.71 3.92 25.42
C LYS A 351 -3.09 3.47 24.96
N MET A 352 -3.65 2.43 25.57
CA MET A 352 -4.87 1.78 25.08
C MET A 352 -6.05 2.73 24.89
N GLY A 353 -6.35 3.59 25.88
CA GLY A 353 -7.47 4.53 25.76
C GLY A 353 -7.31 5.51 24.58
N VAL A 354 -6.12 6.08 24.38
CA VAL A 354 -5.84 6.96 23.23
C VAL A 354 -5.85 6.17 21.92
N LEU A 355 -5.33 4.94 21.94
CA LEU A 355 -5.30 4.09 20.76
C LEU A 355 -6.72 3.79 20.25
N LEU A 356 -7.63 3.40 21.15
CA LEU A 356 -9.03 3.16 20.82
C LEU A 356 -9.67 4.41 20.18
N VAL A 357 -9.45 5.59 20.76
CA VAL A 357 -9.94 6.87 20.21
C VAL A 357 -9.41 7.12 18.79
N GLN A 358 -8.10 6.93 18.57
CA GLN A 358 -7.48 7.18 17.26
C GLN A 358 -7.92 6.17 16.19
N LEU A 359 -8.07 4.90 16.55
CA LEU A 359 -8.56 3.88 15.63
C LEU A 359 -10.05 4.08 15.30
N SER A 360 -10.88 4.47 16.26
CA SER A 360 -12.28 4.85 16.02
C SER A 360 -12.40 6.07 15.12
N ALA A 361 -11.56 7.09 15.32
CA ALA A 361 -11.49 8.25 14.42
C ALA A 361 -11.08 7.82 13.00
N CYS A 362 -10.11 6.91 12.86
CA CYS A 362 -9.73 6.34 11.58
C CYS A 362 -10.90 5.64 10.89
N CYS A 363 -11.62 4.77 11.59
CA CYS A 363 -12.79 4.09 11.05
C CYS A 363 -13.86 5.10 10.61
N LYS A 364 -14.13 6.15 11.39
CA LYS A 364 -15.07 7.21 11.03
C LYS A 364 -14.63 7.97 9.78
N HIS A 365 -13.37 8.41 9.71
CA HIS A 365 -12.87 9.14 8.55
C HIS A 365 -12.90 8.28 7.27
N GLU A 366 -12.46 7.02 7.34
CA GLU A 366 -12.49 6.09 6.20
C GLU A 366 -13.92 5.69 5.81
N SER A 367 -14.87 5.79 6.74
CA SER A 367 -16.30 5.56 6.49
C SER A 367 -16.95 6.70 5.73
N ILE A 368 -16.61 7.95 6.07
CA ILE A 368 -17.11 9.16 5.40
C ILE A 368 -16.40 9.39 4.06
N ASN A 369 -15.14 8.94 3.95
CA ASN A 369 -14.36 9.11 2.73
C ASN A 369 -14.93 8.27 1.59
N ALA A 370 -15.62 8.94 0.65
CA ALA A 370 -16.25 8.34 -0.52
C ALA A 370 -15.24 7.96 -1.62
N ARG A 371 -14.19 7.21 -1.27
CA ARG A 371 -13.32 6.60 -2.29
C ARG A 371 -14.16 5.64 -3.12
N GLN A 372 -14.34 5.97 -4.40
CA GLN A 372 -15.09 5.15 -5.32
C GLN A 372 -14.42 3.78 -5.46
N PHE A 373 -15.20 2.71 -5.32
CA PHE A 373 -14.72 1.37 -5.61
C PHE A 373 -14.71 1.14 -7.12
N VAL A 374 -13.58 0.70 -7.66
CA VAL A 374 -13.38 0.59 -9.11
C VAL A 374 -13.28 -0.87 -9.55
N ILE A 375 -14.16 -1.27 -10.48
CA ILE A 375 -14.17 -2.62 -11.09
C ILE A 375 -13.45 -2.68 -12.45
N THR A 376 -12.97 -1.56 -12.96
CA THR A 376 -12.26 -1.45 -14.24
C THR A 376 -10.90 -0.77 -14.05
N THR A 377 -9.82 -1.46 -14.40
CA THR A 377 -8.47 -0.92 -14.22
C THR A 377 -8.21 0.29 -15.12
N ALA A 378 -7.66 1.35 -14.54
CA ALA A 378 -7.22 2.53 -15.29
C ALA A 378 -5.69 2.52 -15.47
N PRO A 379 -5.18 2.98 -16.62
CA PRO A 379 -3.75 3.13 -16.82
C PRO A 379 -3.15 4.18 -15.88
N THR A 380 -2.11 3.82 -15.15
CA THR A 380 -1.42 4.72 -14.21
C THR A 380 -0.77 5.90 -14.94
N ALA A 381 -0.59 7.02 -14.25
CA ALA A 381 0.12 8.18 -14.79
C ALA A 381 1.56 7.85 -15.22
N ALA A 382 2.23 6.92 -14.53
CA ALA A 382 3.55 6.45 -14.90
C ALA A 382 3.53 5.67 -16.22
N LEU A 383 2.53 4.81 -16.43
CA LEU A 383 2.37 4.07 -17.69
C LEU A 383 2.06 5.01 -18.87
N LYS A 384 1.21 6.03 -18.67
CA LYS A 384 0.94 7.06 -19.67
C LYS A 384 2.21 7.83 -20.05
N ARG A 385 3.01 8.25 -19.06
CA ARG A 385 4.31 8.91 -19.30
C ARG A 385 5.28 8.00 -20.06
N ARG A 386 5.34 6.71 -19.70
CA ARG A 386 6.15 5.71 -20.41
C ARG A 386 5.75 5.60 -21.88
N MET A 387 4.45 5.48 -22.16
CA MET A 387 3.95 5.41 -23.53
C MET A 387 4.36 6.66 -24.34
N HIS A 388 4.16 7.86 -23.80
CA HIS A 388 4.54 9.09 -24.49
C HIS A 388 6.06 9.19 -24.74
N GLU A 389 6.88 8.76 -23.79
CA GLU A 389 8.33 8.78 -23.95
C GLU A 389 8.81 7.76 -25.00
N LEU A 390 8.31 6.52 -24.94
CA LEU A 390 8.64 5.51 -25.94
C LEU A 390 8.25 5.98 -27.35
N ARG A 391 7.09 6.62 -27.48
CA ARG A 391 6.61 7.19 -28.75
C ARG A 391 7.50 8.33 -29.22
N ARG A 392 7.88 9.25 -28.32
CA ARG A 392 8.79 10.36 -28.61
C ARG A 392 10.13 9.89 -29.15
N GLN A 393 10.64 8.76 -28.65
CA GLN A 393 11.89 8.15 -29.11
C GLN A 393 11.72 7.25 -30.34
N GLY A 394 10.51 7.10 -30.89
CA GLY A 394 10.24 6.20 -32.03
C GLY A 394 10.38 4.72 -31.69
N LEU A 395 10.39 4.37 -30.40
CA LEU A 395 10.57 2.99 -29.93
C LEU A 395 9.28 2.17 -29.91
N ILE A 396 8.15 2.78 -30.25
CA ILE A 396 6.85 2.09 -30.28
C ILE A 396 5.95 2.74 -31.33
N TYR A 397 5.31 1.91 -32.15
CA TYR A 397 4.49 2.36 -33.29
C TYR A 397 3.50 1.27 -33.74
N GLU A 398 2.42 1.68 -34.40
CA GLU A 398 1.53 0.74 -35.09
C GLU A 398 2.23 0.17 -36.33
N HIS A 399 2.36 -1.15 -36.39
CA HIS A 399 2.91 -1.88 -37.51
C HIS A 399 1.83 -2.05 -38.59
N VAL A 400 2.07 -1.49 -39.77
CA VAL A 400 1.23 -1.69 -40.95
C VAL A 400 1.90 -2.77 -41.81
N PRO A 401 1.29 -3.97 -41.97
CA PRO A 401 1.84 -4.99 -42.83
C PRO A 401 1.88 -4.49 -44.28
N THR A 402 3.06 -4.51 -44.92
CA THR A 402 3.17 -4.27 -46.36
C THR A 402 2.78 -5.53 -47.13
N ARG A 403 2.23 -5.39 -48.35
CA ARG A 403 1.74 -6.48 -49.22
C ARG A 403 2.76 -7.59 -49.53
N SER A 404 4.04 -7.38 -49.23
CA SER A 404 5.15 -8.32 -49.45
C SER A 404 5.49 -9.20 -48.24
N ASN A 405 4.71 -9.12 -47.16
CA ASN A 405 4.90 -9.88 -45.93
C ASN A 405 4.17 -11.24 -45.98
N VAL A 406 4.83 -12.33 -45.57
CA VAL A 406 4.20 -13.67 -45.44
C VAL A 406 2.99 -13.66 -44.50
N ALA A 407 2.97 -12.80 -43.47
CA ALA A 407 1.83 -12.59 -42.59
C ALA A 407 0.61 -11.94 -43.29
N PHE A 408 0.81 -11.19 -44.38
CA PHE A 408 -0.30 -10.72 -45.23
C PHE A 408 -0.94 -11.89 -46.00
N LEU A 409 -0.16 -12.91 -46.34
CA LEU A 409 -0.64 -14.12 -47.05
C LEU A 409 -1.23 -15.17 -46.11
N LEU A 410 -0.91 -15.13 -44.81
CA LEU A 410 -1.41 -16.08 -43.80
C LEU A 410 -2.63 -15.55 -43.02
N ASN A 411 -2.89 -14.24 -43.05
CA ASN A 411 -4.09 -13.64 -42.44
C ASN A 411 -5.19 -13.48 -43.51
N ASP A 412 -5.91 -14.57 -43.80
CA ASP A 412 -7.20 -14.54 -44.52
C ASP A 412 -8.36 -14.01 -43.66
N ALA A 413 -8.08 -13.52 -42.45
CA ALA A 413 -9.08 -12.86 -41.64
C ALA A 413 -9.33 -11.45 -42.20
N GLU A 414 -10.58 -11.17 -42.57
CA GLU A 414 -11.07 -9.81 -42.78
C GLU A 414 -10.42 -8.88 -41.76
N ILE A 415 -9.71 -7.85 -42.24
CA ILE A 415 -9.21 -6.76 -41.39
C ILE A 415 -10.45 -6.00 -40.93
N THR A 416 -11.20 -6.56 -39.99
CA THR A 416 -12.13 -5.79 -39.18
C THR A 416 -11.24 -4.79 -38.45
N GLY A 417 -11.53 -3.48 -38.55
CA GLY A 417 -10.69 -2.40 -38.00
C GLY A 417 -10.53 -2.42 -36.47
N GLU A 418 -10.81 -3.55 -35.82
CA GLU A 418 -10.84 -3.79 -34.39
C GLU A 418 -9.51 -4.30 -33.84
N VAL A 419 -8.64 -4.92 -34.65
CA VAL A 419 -7.33 -5.44 -34.22
C VAL A 419 -6.19 -4.73 -34.92
N VAL A 420 -5.24 -4.21 -34.16
CA VAL A 420 -4.04 -3.54 -34.69
C VAL A 420 -2.75 -4.11 -34.13
N TYR A 421 -1.72 -4.12 -34.96
CA TYR A 421 -0.43 -4.64 -34.56
C TYR A 421 0.43 -3.49 -34.03
N VAL A 422 0.92 -3.59 -32.79
CA VAL A 422 1.78 -2.57 -32.19
C VAL A 422 3.14 -3.17 -31.89
N PHE A 423 4.18 -2.64 -32.54
CA PHE A 423 5.56 -3.07 -32.34
C PHE A 423 6.25 -2.16 -31.31
N GLN A 424 7.01 -2.76 -30.40
CA GLN A 424 7.84 -2.04 -29.43
C GLN A 424 9.29 -2.53 -29.50
N GLN A 425 10.23 -1.59 -29.58
CA GLN A 425 11.66 -1.83 -29.41
C GLN A 425 12.08 -1.59 -27.95
N ALA A 426 13.04 -2.38 -27.48
CA ALA A 426 13.62 -2.16 -26.15
C ALA A 426 14.33 -0.81 -26.07
N SER A 427 14.03 -0.01 -25.04
CA SER A 427 14.80 1.18 -24.70
C SER A 427 16.25 0.79 -24.40
N VAL A 428 17.19 1.62 -24.86
CA VAL A 428 18.60 1.54 -24.45
C VAL A 428 18.68 1.59 -22.93
N ARG A 429 19.61 0.82 -22.35
CA ARG A 429 19.87 0.82 -20.91
C ARG A 429 21.27 1.32 -20.62
N VAL A 430 21.37 2.29 -19.71
CA VAL A 430 22.61 2.99 -19.35
C VAL A 430 22.92 2.71 -17.88
N TYR A 431 24.20 2.47 -17.57
CA TYR A 431 24.65 2.29 -16.19
C TYR A 431 24.65 3.65 -15.47
N ASP A 432 23.96 3.71 -14.34
CA ASP A 432 23.89 4.88 -13.45
C ASP A 432 24.93 4.66 -12.33
N PRO A 433 26.05 5.40 -12.31
CA PRO A 433 27.10 5.22 -11.32
C PRO A 433 26.68 5.61 -9.89
N GLU A 434 25.79 6.59 -9.75
CA GLU A 434 25.31 7.07 -8.45
C GLU A 434 24.44 6.00 -7.77
N LEU A 435 23.55 5.38 -8.56
CA LEU A 435 22.68 4.32 -8.08
C LEU A 435 23.28 2.92 -8.23
N LYS A 436 24.50 2.82 -8.77
CA LYS A 436 25.23 1.57 -9.06
C LYS A 436 24.36 0.52 -9.76
N ARG A 437 23.55 0.94 -10.74
CA ARG A 437 22.61 0.05 -11.45
C ARG A 437 22.32 0.50 -12.87
N THR A 438 22.03 -0.46 -13.74
CA THR A 438 21.63 -0.16 -15.13
C THR A 438 20.13 0.14 -15.23
N ARG A 439 19.78 1.26 -15.88
CA ARG A 439 18.41 1.76 -16.02
C ARG A 439 18.07 2.05 -17.48
N GLU A 440 16.79 2.09 -17.82
CA GLU A 440 16.37 2.52 -19.16
C GLU A 440 16.71 4.00 -19.38
N ALA A 441 17.07 4.37 -20.61
CA ALA A 441 17.28 5.73 -21.07
C ALA A 441 15.95 6.50 -21.24
N LEU A 442 15.12 6.46 -20.20
CA LEU A 442 13.84 7.14 -20.07
C LEU A 442 13.85 7.97 -18.77
N PRO A 443 13.03 9.03 -18.65
CA PRO A 443 12.86 9.75 -17.39
C PRO A 443 12.45 8.80 -16.26
N VAL A 444 12.95 9.01 -15.03
CA VAL A 444 12.68 8.14 -13.87
C VAL A 444 11.19 7.85 -13.67
N THR A 445 10.33 8.83 -13.93
CA THR A 445 8.86 8.75 -13.81
C THR A 445 8.16 7.87 -14.86
N ALA A 446 8.92 7.39 -15.86
CA ALA A 446 8.49 6.55 -16.98
C ALA A 446 9.21 5.18 -17.02
N GLN A 447 10.20 4.98 -16.14
CA GLN A 447 10.98 3.75 -16.10
C GLN A 447 10.23 2.63 -15.37
N LEU A 448 10.43 1.40 -15.85
CA LEU A 448 10.05 0.18 -15.15
C LEU A 448 11.31 -0.52 -14.60
N SER A 449 11.12 -1.38 -13.59
CA SER A 449 12.18 -2.31 -13.21
C SER A 449 12.56 -3.20 -14.40
N TYR A 450 13.81 -3.67 -14.45
CA TYR A 450 14.29 -4.52 -15.54
C TYR A 450 13.35 -5.70 -15.82
N HIS A 451 13.02 -6.46 -14.77
CA HIS A 451 12.21 -7.66 -14.87
C HIS A 451 10.76 -7.37 -15.28
N THR A 452 10.18 -6.23 -14.85
CA THR A 452 8.82 -5.85 -15.24
C THR A 452 8.76 -5.31 -16.66
N GLY A 453 9.68 -4.43 -17.06
CA GLY A 453 9.71 -3.88 -18.43
C GLY A 453 9.90 -4.95 -19.49
N ARG A 454 10.66 -6.01 -19.18
CA ARG A 454 10.86 -7.16 -20.06
C ARG A 454 9.54 -7.86 -20.45
N MET A 455 8.51 -7.78 -19.60
CA MET A 455 7.21 -8.40 -19.83
C MET A 455 6.35 -7.64 -20.85
N GLU A 456 6.75 -6.44 -21.26
CA GLU A 456 6.17 -5.76 -22.42
C GLU A 456 6.59 -6.43 -23.74
N LEU A 457 7.79 -7.03 -23.77
CA LEU A 457 8.45 -7.50 -25.00
C LEU A 457 8.60 -9.02 -25.07
N ASN A 458 8.48 -9.73 -23.93
CA ASN A 458 8.70 -11.17 -23.88
C ASN A 458 7.70 -11.89 -24.79
N GLU A 459 8.22 -12.67 -25.74
CA GLU A 459 7.44 -13.39 -26.77
C GLU A 459 6.68 -12.48 -27.74
N MET A 460 7.08 -11.22 -27.90
CA MET A 460 6.49 -10.35 -28.92
C MET A 460 6.77 -10.92 -30.32
N PRO A 461 5.75 -11.10 -31.17
CA PRO A 461 5.94 -11.51 -32.56
C PRO A 461 6.76 -10.48 -33.35
N PRO A 462 7.39 -10.88 -34.47
CA PRO A 462 8.08 -9.94 -35.36
C PRO A 462 7.20 -8.80 -35.89
N THR A 463 5.90 -9.07 -36.04
CA THR A 463 4.88 -8.08 -36.47
C THR A 463 4.38 -7.19 -35.34
N GLY A 464 4.84 -7.40 -34.09
CA GLY A 464 4.30 -6.74 -32.90
C GLY A 464 3.10 -7.47 -32.30
N TRP A 465 2.52 -6.88 -31.25
CA TRP A 465 1.36 -7.46 -30.56
C TRP A 465 0.06 -7.13 -31.28
N ALA A 466 -0.78 -8.14 -31.51
CA ALA A 466 -2.16 -7.95 -31.96
C ALA A 466 -3.02 -7.40 -30.82
N VAL A 467 -3.29 -6.10 -30.84
CA VAL A 467 -4.08 -5.37 -29.85
C VAL A 467 -5.51 -5.23 -30.33
N ASP A 468 -6.44 -5.76 -29.55
CA ASP A 468 -7.87 -5.50 -29.74
C ASP A 468 -8.19 -4.11 -29.17
N VAL A 469 -8.56 -3.21 -30.08
CA VAL A 469 -8.89 -1.81 -29.79
C VAL A 469 -10.22 -1.69 -29.05
N SER A 470 -11.19 -2.54 -29.38
CA SER A 470 -12.55 -2.49 -28.83
C SER A 470 -12.55 -2.82 -27.34
N THR A 471 -11.78 -3.83 -26.94
CA THR A 471 -11.66 -4.26 -25.54
C THR A 471 -10.43 -3.71 -24.83
N GLY A 472 -9.50 -3.11 -25.58
CA GLY A 472 -8.22 -2.63 -25.06
C GLY A 472 -7.25 -3.73 -24.66
N ARG A 473 -7.48 -4.96 -25.12
CA ARG A 473 -6.70 -6.13 -24.72
C ARG A 473 -5.46 -6.26 -25.59
N CYS A 474 -4.31 -6.39 -24.93
CA CYS A 474 -3.05 -6.73 -25.55
C CYS A 474 -2.55 -8.08 -25.02
N PRO A 475 -2.04 -8.98 -25.88
CA PRO A 475 -1.52 -10.29 -25.48
C PRO A 475 -0.19 -10.26 -24.69
N CYS A 476 0.43 -9.09 -24.54
CA CYS A 476 1.68 -8.98 -23.79
C CYS A 476 1.49 -9.31 -22.30
N LEU A 477 2.50 -9.93 -21.69
CA LEU A 477 2.43 -10.39 -20.30
C LEU A 477 2.22 -9.23 -19.31
N TYR A 478 2.72 -8.04 -19.63
CA TYR A 478 2.45 -6.84 -18.85
C TYR A 478 0.95 -6.51 -18.78
N ASN A 479 0.26 -6.51 -19.93
CA ASN A 479 -1.19 -6.24 -20.00
C ASN A 479 -1.98 -7.34 -19.29
N MET A 480 -1.51 -8.58 -19.35
CA MET A 480 -2.14 -9.71 -18.67
C MET A 480 -2.12 -9.56 -17.16
N LYS A 481 -1.03 -9.04 -16.59
CA LYS A 481 -0.97 -8.73 -15.17
C LYS A 481 -1.73 -7.46 -14.79
N TYR A 482 -1.47 -6.34 -15.48
CA TYR A 482 -1.89 -5.01 -15.04
C TYR A 482 -3.15 -4.48 -15.71
N ALA A 483 -3.78 -5.26 -16.58
CA ALA A 483 -4.92 -4.90 -17.42
C ALA A 483 -4.71 -3.73 -18.41
N ALA A 484 -3.58 -3.01 -18.33
CA ALA A 484 -3.18 -1.96 -19.26
C ALA A 484 -1.70 -2.08 -19.61
N CYS A 485 -1.29 -1.70 -20.83
CA CYS A 485 0.12 -1.62 -21.23
C CYS A 485 0.34 -0.46 -22.21
N VAL A 486 1.59 -0.19 -22.57
CA VAL A 486 1.92 0.87 -23.55
C VAL A 486 1.33 0.59 -24.94
N HIS A 487 1.23 -0.68 -25.36
CA HIS A 487 0.66 -1.08 -26.65
C HIS A 487 -0.84 -0.77 -26.75
N SER A 488 -1.61 -1.16 -25.72
CA SER A 488 -3.05 -0.88 -25.68
C SER A 488 -3.32 0.62 -25.65
N LEU A 489 -2.47 1.40 -24.97
CA LEU A 489 -2.60 2.85 -24.93
C LEU A 489 -2.36 3.52 -26.27
N ILE A 490 -1.38 3.08 -27.05
CA ILE A 490 -1.11 3.66 -28.39
C ILE A 490 -2.25 3.35 -29.33
N ALA A 491 -2.68 2.08 -29.36
CA ALA A 491 -3.80 1.65 -30.16
C ALA A 491 -5.05 2.49 -29.87
N MET A 492 -5.36 2.77 -28.61
CA MET A 492 -6.49 3.64 -28.27
C MET A 492 -6.24 5.11 -28.59
N HIS A 493 -5.04 5.62 -28.31
CA HIS A 493 -4.71 7.04 -28.43
C HIS A 493 -4.79 7.51 -29.89
N ASP A 494 -4.28 6.72 -30.84
CA ASP A 494 -4.26 7.10 -32.26
C ASP A 494 -5.68 7.20 -32.82
N ARG A 495 -6.60 6.38 -32.34
CA ARG A 495 -8.01 6.39 -32.75
C ARG A 495 -8.85 7.44 -32.01
N ALA A 496 -8.44 7.87 -30.82
CA ALA A 496 -9.06 9.01 -30.15
C ALA A 496 -8.74 10.36 -30.85
N HIS A 497 -7.68 10.40 -31.67
CA HIS A 497 -7.26 11.60 -32.41
C HIS A 497 -7.66 11.59 -33.90
N THR A 498 -8.26 10.50 -34.40
CA THR A 498 -8.82 10.44 -35.78
C THR A 498 -10.19 11.09 -35.90
N GLY A 499 -10.83 11.48 -34.78
CA GLY A 499 -11.92 12.45 -34.83
C GLY A 499 -11.33 13.83 -35.12
N GLU A 500 -11.51 14.33 -36.34
CA GLU A 500 -11.14 15.68 -36.74
C GLU A 500 -11.61 16.69 -35.70
N ARG A 501 -10.71 17.12 -34.82
CA ARG A 501 -10.95 18.35 -34.07
C ARG A 501 -10.61 19.49 -35.00
N GLU A 502 -11.66 20.13 -35.52
CA GLU A 502 -11.55 21.44 -36.16
C GLU A 502 -10.71 22.34 -35.24
N ARG A 503 -9.54 22.75 -35.73
CA ARG A 503 -8.76 23.78 -35.06
C ARG A 503 -9.30 25.12 -35.50
N PHE A 504 -9.49 26.04 -34.57
CA PHE A 504 -9.76 27.44 -34.91
C PHE A 504 -8.70 27.95 -35.88
N CYS A 505 -9.13 28.55 -36.99
CA CYS A 505 -8.23 29.28 -37.87
C CYS A 505 -7.57 30.42 -37.08
N TYR A 506 -6.25 30.41 -37.02
CA TYR A 506 -5.49 31.53 -36.49
C TYR A 506 -5.75 32.78 -37.35
N ARG A 507 -6.38 33.81 -36.78
CA ARG A 507 -6.64 35.12 -37.40
C ARG A 507 -5.75 36.24 -36.82
N GLY A 508 -4.63 35.88 -36.19
CA GLY A 508 -3.65 36.87 -35.77
C GLY A 508 -2.90 37.44 -36.99
N PRO A 509 -2.36 38.67 -36.92
CA PRO A 509 -1.64 39.29 -38.03
C PRO A 509 -0.50 38.38 -38.49
N GLY A 510 -0.59 37.96 -39.76
CA GLY A 510 0.27 36.93 -40.35
C GLY A 510 1.70 37.40 -40.51
N ARG A 511 2.64 36.51 -40.20
CA ARG A 511 3.87 36.42 -40.99
C ARG A 511 3.64 35.32 -42.02
N GLU A 512 3.36 35.74 -43.24
CA GLU A 512 3.41 34.87 -44.40
C GLU A 512 4.81 34.26 -44.50
N ALA A 513 4.89 32.93 -44.52
CA ALA A 513 6.04 32.22 -45.04
C ALA A 513 5.50 31.02 -45.82
N GLY A 514 5.63 31.12 -47.13
CA GLY A 514 5.06 30.21 -48.12
C GLY A 514 5.61 28.78 -48.03
N GLN A 515 4.80 27.89 -48.61
CA GLN A 515 5.18 26.53 -48.94
C GLN A 515 6.31 26.55 -49.99
N SER A 516 7.53 26.22 -49.56
CA SER A 516 8.54 25.65 -50.45
C SER A 516 9.42 24.69 -49.65
N ALA A 517 9.45 23.44 -50.09
CA ALA A 517 10.31 22.40 -49.56
C ALA A 517 11.79 22.79 -49.65
N GLN A 518 12.56 22.62 -48.56
CA GLN A 518 13.99 22.31 -48.65
C GLN A 518 14.54 21.67 -47.37
N ALA A 519 15.59 20.89 -47.59
CA ALA A 519 16.14 19.83 -46.75
C ALA A 519 16.95 20.30 -45.53
N ALA A 520 17.36 19.30 -44.74
CA ALA A 520 18.19 19.37 -43.54
C ALA A 520 19.38 20.34 -43.60
N GLY A 521 19.69 20.97 -42.46
CA GLY A 521 20.93 21.72 -42.27
C GLY A 521 20.97 22.46 -40.95
N LYS A 522 21.53 21.82 -39.92
CA LYS A 522 22.00 22.52 -38.71
C LYS A 522 23.21 23.38 -39.10
N PRO A 523 23.39 24.58 -38.52
CA PRO A 523 24.74 25.06 -38.27
C PRO A 523 25.05 25.10 -36.78
N MET A 524 26.21 24.54 -36.44
CA MET A 524 27.01 24.85 -35.28
C MET A 524 27.41 26.34 -35.31
N ASN A 525 27.31 27.04 -34.19
CA ASN A 525 28.46 27.74 -33.57
C ASN A 525 28.05 28.52 -32.32
N ASN A 526 28.70 28.18 -31.21
CA ASN A 526 28.93 29.10 -30.10
C ASN A 526 29.86 30.22 -30.58
N ARG A 527 29.48 31.49 -30.45
CA ARG A 527 30.44 32.58 -30.16
C ARG A 527 29.82 33.58 -29.19
N GLN A 528 30.61 33.91 -28.19
CA GLN A 528 30.39 34.93 -27.17
C GLN A 528 30.66 36.35 -27.71
N ALA A 529 30.20 37.29 -26.89
CA ALA A 529 30.82 38.57 -26.53
C ALA A 529 30.37 39.84 -27.28
N LEU A 530 29.69 40.68 -26.48
CA LEU A 530 30.05 42.06 -26.14
C LEU A 530 30.12 43.13 -27.25
N ASP A 531 29.39 44.20 -26.94
CA ASP A 531 29.71 45.63 -27.10
C ASP A 531 29.98 46.14 -28.53
N ASP A 532 29.15 47.05 -29.04
CA ASP A 532 29.29 48.48 -28.69
C ASP A 532 28.22 49.36 -29.35
N GLU A 533 27.67 50.23 -28.50
CA GLU A 533 27.41 51.66 -28.69
C GLU A 533 26.54 52.27 -29.82
N ARG A 534 25.75 53.25 -29.35
CA ARG A 534 25.17 54.45 -30.00
C ARG A 534 23.83 54.32 -30.73
N SER A 535 22.74 54.59 -30.00
CA SER A 535 22.13 55.94 -29.91
C SER A 535 21.04 55.96 -28.83
#